data_AF-A0A552LNA1-F1
#
_entry.id   AF-A0A552LNA1-F1
#
_cell.length_a   1.000
_cell.length_b   1.000
_cell.length_c   1.000
_cell.angle_alpha   90.00
_cell.angle_beta   90.00
_cell.angle_gamma   90.00
#
_symmetry.space_group_name_H-M   'P 1'
#
loop_
_entity.id
_entity.type
_entity.pdbx_description
1 polymer ?
#
loop_
_entity_poly.entity_id
_entity_poly.type
_entity_poly.pdbx_seq_one_letter_code
_entity_poly.pdbx_strand_id
1 'polypeptide(L)'
;MSSTHTGIEWTDKTWNPTTGCDKISTGCLHCYAEAITQRFPKNFPNGFTLTLHPERLKEPLRWRTPSRVFVNSMSDLFHDDVPLDFIKQVFSVIEATPWHIYQILTKRHQRLGDLASKLDFPKNIWLGVSVENQNHIDRIESLRTVPVSVRFLSCEPLLGSLELDLTSIDWVIVGGESGQNHRPIKLDWVRDIRNQCQNSGVAFFFKQVGGRTPKAGGRLLDDQIWDEMPNAWNQHIQKWGTVPLKSAKHSKKLELIA
;
A
#
# COMPACT_ATOMS: atom_id res chain seq x y z
N MET A 1 -11.73 -9.82 -2.80
CA MET A 1 -11.29 -10.22 -4.15
C MET A 1 -9.97 -9.56 -4.43
N SER A 2 -8.97 -10.33 -4.83
CA SER A 2 -7.73 -9.79 -5.38
C SER A 2 -7.96 -9.37 -6.83
N SER A 3 -7.20 -8.39 -7.32
CA SER A 3 -7.28 -7.96 -8.70
C SER A 3 -5.91 -8.02 -9.38
N THR A 4 -5.87 -8.61 -10.56
CA THR A 4 -4.67 -8.63 -11.41
C THR A 4 -4.53 -7.36 -12.26
N HIS A 5 -5.55 -6.50 -12.27
CA HIS A 5 -5.57 -5.17 -12.90
C HIS A 5 -6.32 -4.20 -11.98
N THR A 6 -5.57 -3.34 -11.28
CA THR A 6 -6.13 -2.37 -10.34
C THR A 6 -6.26 -0.98 -10.97
N GLY A 7 -7.20 -0.19 -10.48
CA GLY A 7 -7.32 1.23 -10.84
C GLY A 7 -6.41 2.15 -10.03
N ILE A 8 -5.68 1.62 -9.04
CA ILE A 8 -4.77 2.36 -8.17
C ILE A 8 -3.45 2.63 -8.93
N GLU A 9 -3.09 3.90 -9.05
CA GLU A 9 -2.05 4.36 -9.98
C GLU A 9 -0.63 3.89 -9.64
N TRP A 10 -0.36 3.63 -8.36
CA TRP A 10 0.98 3.35 -7.86
C TRP A 10 1.29 1.84 -7.71
N THR A 11 0.36 0.96 -8.08
CA THR A 11 0.47 -0.49 -7.92
C THR A 11 -0.16 -1.23 -9.10
N ASP A 12 0.30 -2.45 -9.40
CA ASP A 12 -0.16 -3.20 -10.57
C ASP A 12 -1.32 -4.15 -10.23
N LYS A 13 -1.31 -4.68 -8.99
CA LYS A 13 -2.25 -5.70 -8.50
C LYS A 13 -2.66 -5.40 -7.07
N THR A 14 -3.79 -5.96 -6.65
CA THR A 14 -4.18 -6.02 -5.24
C THR A 14 -4.28 -7.47 -4.80
N TRP A 15 -3.83 -7.76 -3.59
CA TRP A 15 -3.96 -9.06 -2.94
C TRP A 15 -4.66 -8.88 -1.60
N ASN A 16 -5.81 -9.53 -1.41
CA ASN A 16 -6.67 -9.32 -0.25
C ASN A 16 -6.90 -10.63 0.55
N PRO A 17 -5.88 -11.13 1.27
CA PRO A 17 -6.01 -12.26 2.20
C PRO A 17 -6.89 -11.95 3.42
N THR A 18 -7.20 -10.68 3.69
CA THR A 18 -8.30 -10.29 4.57
C THR A 18 -9.15 -9.20 3.90
N THR A 19 -10.37 -8.98 4.40
CA THR A 19 -11.24 -7.84 4.06
C THR A 19 -11.96 -7.35 5.30
N GLY A 20 -12.41 -6.09 5.32
CA GLY A 20 -13.06 -5.51 6.49
C GLY A 20 -12.06 -4.97 7.51
N CYS A 21 -12.46 -3.98 8.29
CA CYS A 21 -11.60 -3.26 9.24
C CYS A 21 -12.45 -2.41 10.20
N ASP A 22 -11.88 -2.05 11.35
CA ASP A 22 -12.42 -1.01 12.21
C ASP A 22 -11.83 0.37 11.89
N LYS A 23 -12.65 1.41 12.08
CA LYS A 23 -12.23 2.81 11.91
C LYS A 23 -11.46 3.29 13.13
N ILE A 24 -10.20 3.68 12.95
CA ILE A 24 -9.30 4.10 14.06
C ILE A 24 -8.79 5.54 13.94
N SER A 25 -9.13 6.24 12.86
CA SER A 25 -8.71 7.62 12.62
C SER A 25 -9.78 8.42 11.89
N THR A 26 -9.62 9.74 11.86
CA THR A 26 -10.46 10.62 11.05
C THR A 26 -10.35 10.33 9.55
N GLY A 27 -9.24 9.72 9.10
CA GLY A 27 -9.06 9.23 7.73
C GLY A 27 -10.00 8.08 7.36
N CYS A 28 -10.47 7.31 8.34
CA CYS A 28 -11.35 6.17 8.11
C CYS A 28 -12.84 6.55 7.98
N LEU A 29 -13.21 7.79 8.26
CA LEU A 29 -14.62 8.21 8.36
C LEU A 29 -15.42 7.93 7.06
N HIS A 30 -14.81 8.18 5.90
CA HIS A 30 -15.41 7.96 4.57
C HIS A 30 -14.68 6.87 3.78
N CYS A 31 -14.37 5.76 4.45
CA CYS A 31 -13.62 4.65 3.88
C CYS A 31 -14.27 4.08 2.60
N TYR A 32 -13.53 4.11 1.49
CA TYR A 32 -14.00 3.53 0.23
C TYR A 32 -14.24 2.02 0.33
N ALA A 33 -13.43 1.30 1.13
CA ALA A 33 -13.53 -0.15 1.25
C ALA A 33 -14.86 -0.54 1.89
N GLU A 34 -15.27 0.16 2.95
CA GLU A 34 -16.58 -0.01 3.59
C GLU A 34 -17.72 0.21 2.59
N ALA A 35 -17.70 1.32 1.85
CA ALA A 35 -18.70 1.62 0.83
C ALA A 35 -18.78 0.53 -0.27
N ILE A 36 -17.64 -0.04 -0.68
CA ILE A 36 -17.58 -1.16 -1.63
C ILE A 36 -18.25 -2.41 -1.05
N THR A 37 -18.04 -2.72 0.24
CA THR A 37 -18.71 -3.89 0.87
C THR A 37 -20.23 -3.75 0.86
N GLN A 38 -20.74 -2.54 1.10
CA GLN A 38 -22.17 -2.23 1.05
C GLN A 38 -22.73 -2.29 -0.38
N ARG A 39 -21.94 -1.87 -1.37
CA ARG A 39 -22.33 -1.92 -2.80
C ARG A 39 -22.38 -3.33 -3.37
N PHE A 40 -21.53 -4.23 -2.88
CA PHE A 40 -21.40 -5.60 -3.39
C PHE A 40 -21.59 -6.66 -2.30
N PRO A 41 -22.75 -6.71 -1.62
CA PRO A 41 -22.95 -7.55 -0.44
C PRO A 41 -22.79 -9.05 -0.72
N LYS A 42 -23.05 -9.51 -1.95
CA LYS A 42 -22.81 -10.91 -2.35
C LYS A 42 -21.33 -11.30 -2.29
N ASN A 43 -20.43 -10.36 -2.54
CA ASN A 43 -18.99 -10.58 -2.51
C ASN A 43 -18.39 -10.36 -1.12
N PHE A 44 -19.15 -9.70 -0.23
CA PHE A 44 -18.78 -9.36 1.14
C PHE A 44 -19.93 -9.74 2.09
N PRO A 45 -20.18 -11.05 2.30
CA PRO A 45 -21.32 -11.52 3.08
C PRO A 45 -21.29 -11.05 4.54
N ASN A 46 -20.10 -10.74 5.07
CA ASN A 46 -19.90 -10.21 6.43
C ASN A 46 -19.85 -8.67 6.48
N GLY A 47 -20.18 -7.99 5.38
CA GLY A 47 -20.05 -6.53 5.26
C GLY A 47 -18.61 -6.07 5.44
N PHE A 48 -18.42 -5.01 6.24
CA PHE A 48 -17.09 -4.46 6.56
C PHE A 48 -16.45 -5.06 7.82
N THR A 49 -17.06 -6.09 8.40
CA THR A 49 -16.47 -6.85 9.50
C THR A 49 -15.21 -7.56 9.03
N LEU A 50 -14.13 -7.53 9.83
CA LEU A 50 -12.91 -8.26 9.50
C LEU A 50 -13.22 -9.72 9.17
N THR A 51 -12.75 -10.15 8.01
CA THR A 51 -12.89 -11.51 7.50
C THR A 51 -11.55 -11.97 6.95
N LEU A 52 -11.08 -13.12 7.43
CA LEU A 52 -9.90 -13.78 6.91
C LEU A 52 -10.27 -14.63 5.69
N HIS A 53 -9.37 -14.69 4.72
CA HIS A 53 -9.52 -15.46 3.48
C HIS A 53 -8.33 -16.41 3.27
N PRO A 54 -8.20 -17.50 4.03
CA PRO A 54 -7.13 -18.48 3.88
C PRO A 54 -7.03 -19.06 2.46
N GLU A 55 -8.17 -19.17 1.77
CA GLU A 55 -8.26 -19.66 0.39
C GLU A 55 -7.53 -18.76 -0.62
N ARG A 56 -7.33 -17.48 -0.28
CA ARG A 56 -6.65 -16.48 -1.13
C ARG A 56 -5.15 -16.38 -0.87
N LEU A 57 -4.63 -17.03 0.17
CA LEU A 57 -3.21 -16.91 0.53
C LEU A 57 -2.29 -17.30 -0.62
N LYS A 58 -2.65 -18.35 -1.37
CA LYS A 58 -1.79 -18.91 -2.43
C LYS A 58 -1.95 -18.24 -3.79
N GLU A 59 -2.77 -17.20 -3.92
CA GLU A 59 -3.00 -16.50 -5.19
C GLU A 59 -1.71 -15.98 -5.83
N PRO A 60 -0.79 -15.30 -5.11
CA PRO A 60 0.40 -14.73 -5.72
C PRO A 60 1.36 -15.76 -6.32
N LEU A 61 1.36 -17.00 -5.81
CA LEU A 61 2.18 -18.09 -6.35
C LEU A 61 1.85 -18.41 -7.82
N ARG A 62 0.66 -18.01 -8.29
CA ARG A 62 0.19 -18.23 -9.67
C ARG A 62 0.52 -17.05 -10.60
N TRP A 63 0.92 -15.90 -10.07
CA TRP A 63 1.22 -14.72 -10.88
C TRP A 63 2.65 -14.80 -11.39
N ARG A 64 2.80 -14.71 -12.71
CA ARG A 64 4.09 -14.89 -13.38
C ARG A 64 4.76 -13.59 -13.79
N THR A 65 3.99 -12.52 -13.98
CA THR A 65 4.55 -11.21 -14.33
C THR A 65 5.03 -10.51 -13.06
N PRO A 66 6.31 -10.12 -12.96
CA PRO A 66 6.79 -9.24 -11.91
C PRO A 66 5.86 -8.03 -11.74
N SER A 67 5.52 -7.68 -10.51
CA SER A 67 4.47 -6.69 -10.24
C SER A 67 4.65 -6.06 -8.87
N ARG A 68 4.22 -4.81 -8.74
CA ARG A 68 3.89 -4.18 -7.46
C ARG A 68 2.50 -4.66 -7.03
N VAL A 69 2.40 -5.20 -5.82
CA VAL A 69 1.18 -5.82 -5.28
C VAL A 69 0.81 -5.10 -4.00
N PHE A 70 -0.31 -4.39 -4.01
CA PHE A 70 -0.86 -3.79 -2.80
C PHE A 70 -1.61 -4.84 -1.97
N VAL A 71 -1.08 -5.12 -0.78
CA VAL A 71 -1.65 -6.08 0.18
C VAL A 71 -2.74 -5.39 0.99
N ASN A 72 -3.89 -6.05 1.11
CA ASN A 72 -5.02 -5.60 1.91
C ASN A 72 -5.58 -4.24 1.49
N SER A 73 -5.83 -4.06 0.19
CA SER A 73 -6.57 -2.89 -0.32
C SER A 73 -8.02 -2.79 0.19
N MET A 74 -8.50 -3.76 0.96
CA MET A 74 -9.87 -3.84 1.50
C MET A 74 -9.90 -4.04 3.02
N SER A 75 -8.76 -3.90 3.70
CA SER A 75 -8.59 -4.14 5.14
C SER A 75 -7.28 -3.52 5.63
N ASP A 76 -6.84 -3.85 6.85
CA ASP A 76 -5.50 -3.57 7.36
C ASP A 76 -4.89 -4.91 7.80
N LEU A 77 -3.66 -5.24 7.35
CA LEU A 77 -3.03 -6.53 7.70
C LEU A 77 -2.70 -6.62 9.18
N PHE A 78 -2.47 -5.48 9.83
CA PHE A 78 -2.16 -5.38 11.25
C PHE A 78 -3.42 -5.04 12.07
N HIS A 79 -4.59 -5.56 11.70
CA HIS A 79 -5.80 -5.44 12.52
C HIS A 79 -5.70 -6.23 13.85
N ASP A 80 -6.32 -5.67 14.90
CA ASP A 80 -6.89 -6.29 16.11
C ASP A 80 -6.86 -7.83 16.17
N ASP A 81 -7.59 -8.40 15.22
CA ASP A 81 -8.05 -9.77 15.24
C ASP A 81 -7.44 -10.59 14.11
N VAL A 82 -6.48 -10.04 13.36
CA VAL A 82 -5.65 -10.85 12.46
C VAL A 82 -4.59 -11.57 13.31
N PRO A 83 -4.62 -12.91 13.40
CA PRO A 83 -3.66 -13.65 14.21
C PRO A 83 -2.25 -13.53 13.65
N LEU A 84 -1.24 -13.50 14.54
CA LEU A 84 0.17 -13.48 14.14
C LEU A 84 0.52 -14.60 13.15
N ASP A 85 0.01 -15.82 13.38
CA ASP A 85 0.28 -16.96 12.50
C ASP A 85 -0.32 -16.78 11.09
N PHE A 86 -1.39 -16.00 10.96
CA PHE A 86 -1.93 -15.64 9.65
C PHE A 86 -1.03 -14.63 8.94
N ILE A 87 -0.50 -13.63 9.66
CA ILE A 87 0.48 -12.67 9.12
C ILE A 87 1.74 -13.40 8.67
N LYS A 88 2.23 -14.36 9.46
CA LYS A 88 3.38 -15.21 9.08
C LYS A 88 3.11 -16.01 7.80
N GLN A 89 1.89 -16.53 7.61
CA GLN A 89 1.51 -17.21 6.36
C GLN A 89 1.50 -16.25 5.16
N VAL A 90 1.01 -15.02 5.33
CA VAL A 90 1.08 -13.97 4.30
C VAL A 90 2.55 -13.69 3.95
N PHE A 91 3.40 -13.49 4.95
CA PHE A 91 4.82 -13.20 4.75
C PHE A 91 5.58 -14.36 4.09
N SER A 92 5.24 -15.61 4.43
CA SER A 92 5.80 -16.80 3.77
C SER A 92 5.48 -16.84 2.27
N VAL A 93 4.28 -16.41 1.86
CA VAL A 93 3.95 -16.30 0.44
C VAL A 93 4.72 -15.17 -0.23
N ILE A 94 4.90 -14.04 0.44
CA ILE A 94 5.71 -12.91 -0.05
C ILE A 94 7.15 -13.37 -0.30
N GLU A 95 7.75 -14.07 0.66
CA GLU A 95 9.10 -14.63 0.53
C GLU A 95 9.21 -15.64 -0.62
N ALA A 96 8.20 -16.49 -0.79
CA ALA A 96 8.14 -17.50 -1.85
C ALA A 96 7.95 -16.91 -3.27
N THR A 97 7.68 -15.61 -3.39
CA THR A 97 7.41 -14.93 -4.65
C THR A 97 8.30 -13.69 -4.85
N PRO A 98 9.63 -13.84 -4.84
CA PRO A 98 10.58 -12.73 -4.81
C PRO A 98 10.59 -11.86 -6.07
N TRP A 99 9.89 -12.26 -7.14
CA TRP A 99 9.72 -11.49 -8.37
C TRP A 99 8.60 -10.44 -8.26
N HIS A 100 7.79 -10.46 -7.21
CA HIS A 100 6.87 -9.38 -6.89
C HIS A 100 7.43 -8.47 -5.80
N ILE A 101 7.03 -7.21 -5.80
CA ILE A 101 7.14 -6.29 -4.68
C ILE A 101 5.79 -6.19 -4.00
N TYR A 102 5.75 -6.35 -2.68
CA TYR A 102 4.55 -6.26 -1.87
C TYR A 102 4.52 -4.95 -1.10
N GLN A 103 3.57 -4.09 -1.43
CA GLN A 103 3.30 -2.85 -0.71
C GLN A 103 2.29 -3.15 0.39
N ILE A 104 2.70 -3.03 1.65
CA ILE A 104 1.83 -3.16 2.82
C ILE A 104 1.66 -1.78 3.43
N LEU A 105 0.43 -1.33 3.63
CA LEU A 105 0.10 -0.04 4.23
C LEU A 105 -0.75 -0.27 5.48
N THR A 106 -0.46 0.45 6.56
CA THR A 106 -1.23 0.33 7.81
C THR A 106 -1.47 1.67 8.50
N LYS A 107 -2.55 1.74 9.28
CA LYS A 107 -2.78 2.81 10.26
C LYS A 107 -2.53 2.34 11.70
N ARG A 108 -2.19 1.06 11.89
CA ARG A 108 -2.04 0.36 13.17
C ARG A 108 -0.56 0.18 13.51
N HIS A 109 0.16 1.30 13.52
CA HIS A 109 1.61 1.36 13.72
C HIS A 109 2.08 0.76 15.05
N GLN A 110 1.29 0.90 16.12
CA GLN A 110 1.57 0.30 17.43
C GLN A 110 1.61 -1.23 17.33
N ARG A 111 0.57 -1.85 16.77
CA ARG A 111 0.52 -3.30 16.58
C ARG A 111 1.63 -3.79 15.64
N LEU A 112 1.92 -3.03 14.58
CA LEU A 112 3.08 -3.31 13.73
C LEU A 112 4.37 -3.36 14.56
N GLY A 113 4.61 -2.37 15.43
CA GLY A 113 5.76 -2.33 16.33
C GLY A 113 5.84 -3.54 17.26
N ASP A 114 4.73 -3.89 17.91
CA ASP A 114 4.63 -5.05 18.83
C ASP A 114 4.92 -6.39 18.16
N LEU A 115 4.63 -6.49 16.86
CA LEU A 115 4.81 -7.71 16.07
C LEU A 115 6.11 -7.72 15.28
N ALA A 116 6.78 -6.58 15.09
CA ALA A 116 7.95 -6.47 14.21
C ALA A 116 9.08 -7.44 14.60
N SER A 117 9.34 -7.61 15.90
CA SER A 117 10.36 -8.54 16.40
C SER A 117 10.00 -10.04 16.22
N LYS A 118 8.75 -10.34 15.86
CA LYS A 118 8.22 -11.70 15.67
C LYS A 118 8.00 -12.05 14.20
N LEU A 119 8.37 -11.15 13.30
CA LEU A 119 8.18 -11.25 11.85
C LEU A 119 9.52 -11.06 11.15
N ASP A 120 9.77 -11.89 10.15
CA ASP A 120 10.87 -11.69 9.22
C ASP A 120 10.39 -10.78 8.08
N PHE A 121 11.17 -9.76 7.71
CA PHE A 121 10.81 -8.84 6.63
C PHE A 121 11.61 -9.13 5.36
N PRO A 122 11.11 -9.96 4.43
CA PRO A 122 11.71 -10.16 3.12
C PRO A 122 12.00 -8.85 2.38
N LYS A 123 13.09 -8.82 1.60
CA LYS A 123 13.51 -7.65 0.81
C LYS A 123 12.47 -7.16 -0.21
N ASN A 124 11.48 -8.00 -0.53
CA ASN A 124 10.40 -7.65 -1.42
C ASN A 124 9.13 -7.15 -0.69
N ILE A 125 9.24 -6.83 0.59
CA ILE A 125 8.25 -6.04 1.32
C ILE A 125 8.65 -4.56 1.28
N TRP A 126 7.72 -3.73 0.84
CA TRP A 126 7.71 -2.30 1.06
C TRP A 126 6.62 -2.00 2.07
N LEU A 127 6.97 -1.34 3.16
CA LEU A 127 6.05 -1.12 4.27
C LEU A 127 5.82 0.37 4.44
N GLY A 128 4.57 0.74 4.66
CA GLY A 128 4.21 2.12 4.87
C GLY A 128 3.14 2.32 5.92
N VAL A 129 3.05 3.57 6.36
CA VAL A 129 2.00 4.03 7.26
C VAL A 129 1.18 5.13 6.60
N SER A 130 -0.11 5.20 6.91
CA SER A 130 -0.90 6.35 6.50
C SER A 130 -0.73 7.51 7.48
N VAL A 131 -0.54 8.72 6.98
CA VAL A 131 -0.41 9.96 7.76
C VAL A 131 -1.39 10.98 7.19
N GLU A 132 -2.62 11.00 7.69
CA GLU A 132 -3.70 11.81 7.10
C GLU A 132 -3.64 13.28 7.50
N ASN A 133 -3.06 13.58 8.66
CA ASN A 133 -2.87 14.93 9.19
C ASN A 133 -1.76 14.92 10.27
N GLN A 134 -1.39 16.10 10.77
CA GLN A 134 -0.28 16.29 11.70
C GLN A 134 -0.42 15.47 13.00
N ASN A 135 -1.64 15.15 13.43
CA ASN A 135 -1.88 14.37 14.65
C ASN A 135 -1.49 12.89 14.52
N HIS A 136 -1.16 12.42 13.32
CA HIS A 136 -0.77 11.04 13.04
C HIS A 136 0.67 10.91 12.57
N ILE A 137 1.49 11.96 12.79
CA ILE A 137 2.88 11.96 12.38
C ILE A 137 3.76 10.99 13.18
N ASP A 138 3.34 10.67 14.41
CA ASP A 138 4.00 9.69 15.30
C ASP A 138 4.11 8.29 14.66
N ARG A 139 3.24 7.98 13.70
CA ARG A 139 3.31 6.74 12.92
C ARG A 139 4.61 6.58 12.14
N ILE A 140 5.21 7.68 11.72
CA ILE A 140 6.48 7.69 10.98
C ILE A 140 7.59 7.12 11.86
N GLU A 141 7.64 7.50 13.13
CA GLU A 141 8.65 7.00 14.07
C GLU A 141 8.56 5.49 14.26
N SER A 142 7.35 4.97 14.41
CA SER A 142 7.13 3.51 14.53
C SER A 142 7.51 2.77 13.25
N LEU A 143 7.33 3.37 12.07
CA LEU A 143 7.75 2.76 10.80
C LEU A 143 9.29 2.66 10.72
N ARG A 144 10.02 3.64 11.24
CA ARG A 144 11.50 3.65 11.22
C ARG A 144 12.10 2.51 12.03
N THR A 145 11.45 2.08 13.11
CA THR A 145 11.95 0.99 13.95
C THR A 145 11.83 -0.38 13.30
N VAL A 146 11.03 -0.52 12.23
CA VAL A 146 10.83 -1.81 11.55
C VAL A 146 11.96 -2.08 10.56
N PRO A 147 12.58 -3.28 10.53
CA PRO A 147 13.72 -3.59 9.66
C PRO A 147 13.29 -3.94 8.23
N VAL A 148 12.65 -3.00 7.53
CA VAL A 148 12.19 -3.15 6.14
C VAL A 148 13.14 -2.46 5.16
N SER A 149 13.21 -2.96 3.93
CA SER A 149 14.07 -2.41 2.87
C SER A 149 13.58 -1.12 2.23
N VAL A 150 12.26 -0.89 2.25
CA VAL A 150 11.64 0.35 1.72
C VAL A 150 10.54 0.78 2.67
N ARG A 151 10.61 2.05 3.09
CA ARG A 151 9.62 2.73 3.93
C ARG A 151 8.88 3.77 3.10
N PHE A 152 7.56 3.74 3.14
CA PHE A 152 6.75 4.75 2.46
C PHE A 152 5.68 5.38 3.35
N LEU A 153 5.31 6.61 3.02
CA LEU A 153 4.19 7.30 3.63
C LEU A 153 3.04 7.36 2.64
N SER A 154 1.83 7.07 3.09
CA SER A 154 0.61 7.39 2.35
C SER A 154 -0.11 8.51 3.07
N CYS A 155 0.06 9.72 2.59
CA CYS A 155 -0.66 10.90 3.05
C CYS A 155 -2.05 10.91 2.43
N GLU A 156 -2.86 9.89 2.75
CA GLU A 156 -4.17 9.62 2.14
C GLU A 156 -5.24 9.13 3.15
N PRO A 157 -6.45 9.74 3.11
CA PRO A 157 -6.71 11.02 2.47
C PRO A 157 -5.88 12.12 3.16
N LEU A 158 -5.33 13.08 2.41
CA LEU A 158 -4.67 14.24 3.01
C LEU A 158 -5.73 15.20 3.57
N LEU A 159 -5.73 15.37 4.89
CA LEU A 159 -6.73 16.12 5.66
C LEU A 159 -6.15 17.37 6.36
N GLY A 160 -4.91 17.73 6.07
CA GLY A 160 -4.24 18.91 6.62
C GLY A 160 -2.83 19.07 6.07
N SER A 161 -2.17 20.18 6.41
CA SER A 161 -0.74 20.34 6.20
C SER A 161 0.05 19.34 7.04
N LEU A 162 1.24 18.97 6.57
CA LEU A 162 2.13 18.01 7.22
C LEU A 162 3.55 18.56 7.20
N GLU A 163 4.16 18.70 8.37
CA GLU A 163 5.60 18.96 8.51
C GLU A 163 6.30 17.62 8.70
N LEU A 164 6.90 17.05 7.65
CA LEU A 164 7.42 15.69 7.65
C LEU A 164 8.94 15.68 7.88
N ASP A 165 9.38 14.90 8.86
CA ASP A 165 10.75 14.41 8.88
C ASP A 165 10.85 13.19 7.96
N LEU A 166 11.54 13.35 6.83
CA LEU A 166 11.68 12.31 5.81
C LEU A 166 12.93 11.46 5.99
N THR A 167 13.63 11.59 7.12
CA THR A 167 14.78 10.74 7.44
C THR A 167 14.38 9.27 7.39
N SER A 168 15.13 8.49 6.61
CA SER A 168 14.90 7.06 6.37
C SER A 168 13.54 6.71 5.73
N ILE A 169 12.93 7.65 5.01
CA ILE A 169 11.75 7.43 4.17
C ILE A 169 12.16 7.41 2.71
N ASP A 170 11.67 6.44 1.95
CA ASP A 170 12.05 6.24 0.55
C ASP A 170 11.01 6.79 -0.43
N TRP A 171 9.75 6.92 0.02
CA TRP A 171 8.64 7.29 -0.85
C TRP A 171 7.50 7.98 -0.09
N VAL A 172 6.91 9.00 -0.69
CA VAL A 172 5.69 9.65 -0.18
C VAL A 172 4.63 9.69 -1.27
N ILE A 173 3.46 9.12 -0.96
CA ILE A 173 2.28 9.14 -1.81
C ILE A 173 1.29 10.13 -1.21
N VAL A 174 0.82 11.08 -2.01
CA VAL A 174 -0.18 12.08 -1.59
C VAL A 174 -1.44 11.95 -2.43
N GLY A 175 -2.60 12.00 -1.78
CA GLY A 175 -3.88 11.90 -2.46
C GLY A 175 -5.05 12.41 -1.63
N GLY A 176 -6.00 13.04 -2.30
CA GLY A 176 -7.26 13.48 -1.69
C GLY A 176 -8.27 12.35 -1.55
N GLU A 177 -9.31 12.61 -0.76
CA GLU A 177 -10.36 11.65 -0.49
C GLU A 177 -11.26 11.42 -1.71
N SER A 178 -11.79 10.19 -1.84
CA SER A 178 -12.74 9.84 -2.90
C SER A 178 -14.04 9.34 -2.30
N GLY A 179 -15.15 9.62 -2.96
CA GLY A 179 -16.48 9.10 -2.63
C GLY A 179 -17.53 10.19 -2.43
N GLN A 180 -18.74 9.75 -2.09
CA GLN A 180 -19.91 10.63 -1.99
C GLN A 180 -19.70 11.78 -1.00
N ASN A 181 -18.97 11.54 0.09
CA ASN A 181 -18.70 12.49 1.17
C ASN A 181 -17.22 12.90 1.22
N HIS A 182 -16.54 12.94 0.08
CA HIS A 182 -15.11 13.29 0.03
C HIS A 182 -14.87 14.68 0.63
N ARG A 183 -13.86 14.78 1.49
CA ARG A 183 -13.36 16.05 2.02
C ARG A 183 -12.37 16.68 1.03
N PRO A 184 -12.41 18.00 0.83
CA PRO A 184 -11.51 18.68 -0.10
C PRO A 184 -10.08 18.69 0.42
N ILE A 185 -9.13 18.44 -0.48
CA ILE A 185 -7.70 18.66 -0.27
C ILE A 185 -7.33 20.08 -0.69
N LYS A 186 -6.36 20.71 -0.03
CA LYS A 186 -5.74 21.95 -0.53
C LYS A 186 -4.47 21.61 -1.30
N LEU A 187 -4.35 22.09 -2.54
CA LEU A 187 -3.16 21.84 -3.37
C LEU A 187 -1.88 22.42 -2.76
N ASP A 188 -1.97 23.48 -1.96
CA ASP A 188 -0.80 24.03 -1.26
C ASP A 188 -0.19 23.03 -0.28
N TRP A 189 -1.00 22.20 0.40
CA TRP A 189 -0.48 21.11 1.24
C TRP A 189 0.28 20.07 0.40
N VAL A 190 -0.20 19.78 -0.80
CA VAL A 190 0.45 18.85 -1.74
C VAL A 190 1.77 19.42 -2.24
N ARG A 191 1.79 20.70 -2.62
CA ARG A 191 3.01 21.42 -3.05
C ARG A 191 4.06 21.45 -1.96
N ASP A 192 3.64 21.68 -0.73
CA ASP A 192 4.52 21.72 0.42
C ASP A 192 5.18 20.36 0.67
N ILE A 193 4.39 19.27 0.73
CA ILE A 193 4.91 17.90 0.88
C ILE A 193 5.84 17.54 -0.29
N ARG A 194 5.48 17.91 -1.53
CA ARG A 194 6.36 17.73 -2.70
C ARG A 194 7.70 18.42 -2.48
N ASN A 195 7.71 19.68 -2.06
CA ASN A 195 8.95 20.42 -1.83
C ASN A 195 9.80 19.77 -0.73
N GLN A 196 9.19 19.31 0.37
CA GLN A 196 9.89 18.56 1.41
C GLN A 196 10.55 17.28 0.85
N CYS A 197 9.84 16.55 -0.02
CA CYS A 197 10.38 15.35 -0.68
C CYS A 197 11.56 15.68 -1.60
N GLN A 198 11.43 16.68 -2.47
CA GLN A 198 12.49 17.11 -3.39
C GLN A 198 13.74 17.58 -2.63
N ASN A 199 13.56 18.36 -1.55
CA ASN A 199 14.65 18.83 -0.71
C ASN A 199 15.37 17.69 0.02
N SER A 200 14.67 16.59 0.28
CA SER A 200 15.22 15.41 0.99
C SER A 200 15.69 14.29 0.04
N GLY A 201 15.52 14.45 -1.28
CA GLY A 201 15.81 13.41 -2.26
C GLY A 201 14.91 12.17 -2.16
N VAL A 202 13.69 12.34 -1.62
CA VAL A 202 12.69 11.27 -1.43
C VAL A 202 11.73 11.26 -2.60
N ALA A 203 11.39 10.08 -3.11
CA ALA A 203 10.47 9.95 -4.24
C ALA A 203 9.07 10.46 -3.87
N PHE A 204 8.48 11.30 -4.73
CA PHE A 204 7.17 11.88 -4.55
C PHE A 204 6.16 11.39 -5.60
N PHE A 205 5.01 10.89 -5.14
CA PHE A 205 3.90 10.46 -5.99
C PHE A 205 2.62 11.22 -5.66
N PHE A 206 2.13 12.03 -6.59
CA PHE A 206 0.81 12.63 -6.49
C PHE A 206 -0.23 11.75 -7.20
N LYS A 207 -1.07 11.11 -6.39
CA LYS A 207 -2.06 10.16 -6.87
C LYS A 207 -3.27 10.85 -7.47
N GLN A 208 -3.90 11.75 -6.72
CA GLN A 208 -5.09 12.48 -7.17
C GLN A 208 -5.48 13.63 -6.23
N VAL A 209 -6.23 14.59 -6.75
CA VAL A 209 -6.95 15.61 -5.97
C VAL A 209 -8.12 15.01 -5.17
N GLY A 210 -8.69 13.89 -5.63
CA GLY A 210 -9.89 13.28 -5.06
C GLY A 210 -11.19 13.77 -5.71
N GLY A 211 -12.33 13.47 -5.10
CA GLY A 211 -13.64 13.87 -5.62
C GLY A 211 -14.74 12.81 -5.47
N ARG A 212 -15.91 13.07 -6.08
CA ARG A 212 -17.10 12.19 -5.98
C ARG A 212 -16.80 10.75 -6.42
N THR A 213 -15.97 10.59 -7.44
CA THR A 213 -15.47 9.29 -7.89
C THR A 213 -13.94 9.29 -7.81
N PRO A 214 -13.30 8.12 -7.72
CA PRO A 214 -11.85 8.04 -7.90
C PRO A 214 -11.42 8.78 -9.17
N LYS A 215 -10.32 9.52 -9.08
CA LYS A 215 -9.69 10.28 -10.17
C LYS A 215 -10.47 11.50 -10.67
N ALA A 216 -11.61 11.87 -10.06
CA ALA A 216 -12.46 12.95 -10.55
C ALA A 216 -11.75 14.30 -10.65
N GLY A 217 -10.94 14.67 -9.65
CA GLY A 217 -10.14 15.90 -9.67
C GLY A 217 -8.80 15.77 -10.42
N GLY A 218 -8.54 14.65 -11.09
CA GLY A 218 -7.30 14.42 -11.82
C GLY A 218 -6.08 14.24 -10.90
N ARG A 219 -4.90 14.23 -11.54
CA ARG A 219 -3.60 13.98 -10.92
C ARG A 219 -2.52 14.99 -11.31
N LEU A 220 -2.93 16.13 -11.85
CA LEU A 220 -2.03 17.22 -12.18
C LEU A 220 -1.78 18.07 -10.93
N LEU A 221 -0.52 18.37 -10.67
CA LEU A 221 -0.07 19.34 -9.70
C LEU A 221 0.85 20.32 -10.45
N ASP A 222 0.38 21.56 -10.60
CA ASP A 222 1.06 22.59 -11.40
C ASP A 222 1.31 22.12 -12.85
N ASP A 223 0.26 21.60 -13.49
CA ASP A 223 0.25 21.07 -14.86
C ASP A 223 1.20 19.89 -15.14
N GLN A 224 1.74 19.29 -14.08
CA GLN A 224 2.65 18.16 -14.14
C GLN A 224 2.08 16.93 -13.43
N ILE A 225 2.38 15.75 -13.99
CA ILE A 225 2.18 14.46 -13.32
C ILE A 225 3.41 14.17 -12.46
N TRP A 226 3.19 13.85 -11.19
CA TRP A 226 4.23 13.42 -10.26
C TRP A 226 4.02 11.94 -9.94
N ASP A 227 4.86 11.07 -10.51
CA ASP A 227 4.74 9.63 -10.42
C ASP A 227 6.05 8.92 -10.10
N GLU A 228 6.92 9.62 -9.36
CA GLU A 228 8.22 9.10 -8.96
C GLU A 228 8.07 7.82 -8.12
N MET A 229 9.07 6.94 -8.27
CA MET A 229 9.16 5.66 -7.57
C MET A 229 10.53 5.56 -6.89
N PRO A 230 10.63 4.84 -5.76
CA PRO A 230 11.92 4.53 -5.15
C PRO A 230 12.86 3.83 -6.13
N ASN A 231 14.16 4.10 -6.03
CA ASN A 231 15.17 3.44 -6.87
C ASN A 231 15.14 1.89 -6.74
N ALA A 232 14.68 1.38 -5.59
CA ALA A 232 14.43 -0.04 -5.38
C ALA A 232 13.49 -0.64 -6.44
N TRP A 233 12.55 0.14 -7.00
CA TRP A 233 11.71 -0.30 -8.11
C TRP A 233 12.52 -0.58 -9.36
N ASN A 234 13.40 0.36 -9.73
CA ASN A 234 14.22 0.26 -10.93
C ASN A 234 15.17 -0.93 -10.82
N GLN A 235 15.78 -1.12 -9.65
CA GLN A 235 16.61 -2.30 -9.37
C GLN A 235 15.81 -3.61 -9.47
N HIS A 236 14.58 -3.62 -8.95
CA HIS A 236 13.71 -4.80 -9.02
C HIS A 236 13.36 -5.15 -10.47
N ILE A 237 13.02 -4.16 -11.29
CA ILE A 237 12.73 -4.36 -12.72
C ILE A 237 13.98 -4.74 -13.51
N GLN A 238 15.14 -4.17 -13.22
CA GLN A 238 16.40 -4.62 -13.83
C GLN A 238 16.68 -6.09 -13.50
N LYS A 239 16.39 -6.51 -12.27
CA LYS A 239 16.56 -7.90 -11.85
C LYS A 239 15.54 -8.83 -12.50
N TRP A 240 14.24 -8.52 -12.40
CA TRP A 240 13.17 -9.47 -12.75
C TRP A 240 12.49 -9.22 -14.10
N GLY A 241 12.78 -8.12 -14.77
CA GLY A 241 12.10 -7.70 -15.97
C GLY A 241 10.63 -7.34 -15.74
N THR A 242 9.91 -7.13 -16.85
CA THR A 242 8.49 -6.74 -16.86
C THR A 242 7.59 -7.76 -17.57
N VAL A 243 8.17 -8.87 -18.04
CA VAL A 243 7.47 -9.91 -18.82
C VAL A 243 7.13 -11.13 -17.96
N PRO A 244 6.14 -11.96 -18.34
CA PRO A 244 5.80 -13.16 -17.60
C PRO A 244 6.98 -14.14 -17.50
N LEU A 245 7.29 -14.59 -16.27
CA LEU A 245 8.29 -15.64 -16.02
C LEU A 245 7.79 -16.98 -16.57
N LYS A 246 8.66 -17.68 -17.31
CA LYS A 246 8.38 -19.02 -17.84
C LYS A 246 8.54 -20.06 -16.72
N SER A 247 7.67 -21.06 -16.70
CA SER A 247 7.88 -22.23 -15.84
C SER A 247 9.02 -23.06 -16.41
N ALA A 248 10.14 -23.17 -15.71
CA ALA A 248 11.18 -24.14 -16.06
C ALA A 248 10.55 -25.54 -15.97
N LYS A 249 10.51 -26.29 -17.08
CA LYS A 249 9.81 -27.59 -17.14
C LYS A 249 10.32 -28.62 -16.11
N HIS A 250 11.52 -28.45 -15.53
CA HIS A 250 12.15 -29.42 -14.63
C HIS A 250 12.80 -28.84 -13.35
N SER A 251 12.53 -27.59 -12.99
CA SER A 251 13.04 -27.02 -11.73
C SER A 251 11.92 -26.27 -11.03
N LYS A 252 11.74 -26.52 -9.72
CA LYS A 252 10.84 -25.73 -8.85
C LYS A 252 11.28 -24.26 -8.71
N LYS A 253 12.36 -23.83 -9.37
CA LYS A 253 12.85 -22.46 -9.43
C LYS A 253 12.38 -21.79 -10.73
N LEU A 254 11.65 -20.69 -10.61
CA LEU A 254 11.40 -19.78 -11.73
C LEU A 254 12.69 -19.02 -12.02
N GLU A 255 13.16 -19.08 -13.25
CA GLU A 255 14.34 -18.35 -13.72
C GLU A 255 13.94 -17.33 -14.79
N LEU A 256 14.70 -16.24 -14.84
CA LEU A 256 14.63 -15.22 -15.87
C LEU A 256 15.29 -15.77 -17.13
N ILE A 257 14.55 -15.85 -18.23
CA ILE A 257 15.14 -16.12 -19.53
C ILE A 257 15.20 -14.78 -20.26
N ALA A 258 16.42 -14.37 -20.60
CA ALA A 258 16.72 -13.18 -21.41
C ALA A 258 16.01 -13.21 -22.78
#